data_AF-A0A6S7JE72-F1
#
_entry.id   AF-A0A6S7JE72-F1
#
_cell.length_a   1.000
_cell.length_b   1.000
_cell.length_c   1.000
_cell.angle_alpha   90.00
_cell.angle_beta   90.00
_cell.angle_gamma   90.00
#
_symmetry.space_group_name_H-M   'P 1'
#
loop_
_entity.id
_entity.type
_entity.pdbx_description
1 polymer ?
#
loop_
_entity_poly.entity_id
_entity_poly.type
_entity_poly.pdbx_seq_one_letter_code
_entity_poly.pdbx_strand_id
1 'polypeptide(L)'
;MAEAKALSEAKLRRRTAKAALTRIIVKHEEYAQNIENDEEFETEEKWLEESQDAYLQLECTTNDYIINKNMQQTLGGSVEQPEASSGNNGSEAQTKLNSRKQSGKLRQLNSKL
;
A
#
# COMPACT_ATOMS: atom_id res chain seq x y z
N MET A 1 -7.62 -9.91 22.88
CA MET A 1 -7.54 -8.46 23.21
C MET A 1 -6.33 -7.76 22.58
N ALA A 2 -5.11 -8.33 22.62
CA ALA A 2 -3.91 -7.69 22.06
C ALA A 2 -3.97 -7.41 20.54
N GLU A 3 -4.55 -8.30 19.75
CA GLU A 3 -4.59 -8.13 18.28
C GLU A 3 -5.55 -7.03 17.81
N ALA A 4 -6.71 -6.87 18.46
CA ALA A 4 -7.64 -5.78 18.16
C ALA A 4 -7.00 -4.41 18.47
N LYS A 5 -6.22 -4.34 19.56
CA LYS A 5 -5.44 -3.16 19.91
C LYS A 5 -4.40 -2.84 18.82
N ALA A 6 -3.62 -3.84 18.38
CA ALA A 6 -2.63 -3.65 17.33
C ALA A 6 -3.24 -3.18 15.99
N LEU A 7 -4.39 -3.72 15.59
CA LEU A 7 -5.11 -3.28 14.38
C LEU A 7 -5.61 -1.82 14.51
N SER A 8 -6.15 -1.46 15.68
CA SER A 8 -6.59 -0.09 15.94
C SER A 8 -5.42 0.90 15.91
N GLU A 9 -4.26 0.48 16.44
CA GLU A 9 -3.04 1.27 16.48
C GLU A 9 -2.45 1.46 15.07
N ALA A 10 -2.41 0.40 14.25
CA ALA A 10 -1.98 0.50 12.85
C ALA A 10 -2.84 1.50 12.07
N LYS A 11 -4.17 1.44 12.23
CA LYS A 11 -5.11 2.39 11.61
C LYS A 11 -4.91 3.83 12.12
N LEU A 12 -4.55 3.99 13.40
CA LEU A 12 -4.26 5.30 13.97
C LEU A 12 -2.94 5.85 13.42
N ARG A 13 -1.87 5.06 13.43
CA ARG A 13 -0.54 5.44 12.89
C ARG A 13 -0.63 5.89 11.44
N ARG A 14 -1.36 5.15 10.59
CA ARG A 14 -1.58 5.54 9.18
C ARG A 14 -2.24 6.92 9.07
N ARG A 15 -3.29 7.17 9.86
CA ARG A 15 -4.01 8.46 9.85
C ARG A 15 -3.13 9.60 10.34
N THR A 16 -2.37 9.37 11.41
CA THR A 16 -1.44 10.37 11.95
C THR A 16 -0.32 10.69 10.97
N ALA A 17 0.27 9.67 10.34
CA ALA A 17 1.31 9.85 9.33
C ALA A 17 0.80 10.65 8.13
N LYS A 18 -0.42 10.36 7.66
CA LYS A 18 -1.04 11.12 6.56
C LYS A 18 -1.22 12.59 6.93
N ALA A 19 -1.76 12.86 8.12
CA ALA A 19 -1.95 14.23 8.59
C ALA A 19 -0.61 14.98 8.76
N ALA A 20 0.45 14.29 9.20
CA ALA A 20 1.78 14.86 9.31
C ALA A 20 2.36 15.21 7.93
N LEU A 21 2.28 14.29 6.96
CA LEU A 21 2.76 14.55 5.59
C LEU A 21 2.01 15.72 4.95
N THR A 22 0.68 15.79 5.09
CA THR A 22 -0.09 16.93 4.57
C THR A 22 0.40 18.27 5.13
N ARG A 23 0.74 18.32 6.43
CA ARG A 23 1.30 19.54 7.03
C ARG A 23 2.69 19.87 6.50
N ILE A 24 3.52 18.85 6.26
CA ILE A 24 4.85 19.02 5.67
C ILE A 24 4.72 19.61 4.27
N ILE A 25 3.86 19.07 3.42
CA ILE A 25 3.65 19.56 2.05
C ILE A 25 3.25 21.05 2.04
N VAL A 26 2.27 21.43 2.87
CA VAL A 26 1.83 22.84 2.95
C VAL A 26 2.98 23.76 3.38
N LYS A 27 3.74 23.35 4.39
CA LYS A 27 4.89 24.15 4.86
C LYS A 27 6.03 24.21 3.86
N HIS A 28 6.26 23.12 3.13
CA HIS A 28 7.25 23.06 2.07
C HIS A 28 6.88 24.04 0.95
N GLU A 29 5.63 24.08 0.50
CA GLU A 29 5.16 25.06 -0.50
C GLU A 29 5.41 26.51 -0.04
N GLU A 30 5.17 26.81 1.24
CA GLU A 30 5.45 28.13 1.82
C GLU A 30 6.96 28.43 1.89
N TYR A 31 7.77 27.45 2.30
CA TYR A 31 9.21 27.60 2.45
C TYR A 31 9.91 27.75 1.09
N ALA A 32 9.59 26.88 0.14
CA ALA A 32 10.20 26.80 -1.18
C ALA A 32 10.03 28.10 -2.00
N GLN A 33 8.97 28.87 -1.76
CA GLN A 33 8.78 30.20 -2.37
C GLN A 33 9.83 31.23 -1.98
N ASN A 34 10.52 31.03 -0.85
CA ASN A 34 11.51 31.97 -0.33
C ASN A 34 12.94 31.51 -0.61
N ILE A 35 13.12 30.38 -1.29
CA ILE A 35 14.45 29.88 -1.65
C ILE A 35 14.86 30.50 -2.99
N GLU A 36 15.84 31.39 -2.94
CA GLU A 36 16.39 32.05 -4.13
C GLU A 36 17.54 31.27 -4.79
N ASN A 37 18.12 30.31 -4.06
CA ASN A 37 19.23 29.50 -4.52
C ASN A 37 18.72 28.18 -5.13
N ASP A 38 19.01 27.94 -6.40
CA ASP A 38 18.56 26.75 -7.12
C ASP A 38 19.05 25.43 -6.49
N GLU A 39 20.29 25.37 -5.99
CA GLU A 39 20.83 24.15 -5.34
C GLU A 39 20.15 23.87 -3.99
N GLU A 40 19.81 24.92 -3.25
CA GLU A 40 19.06 24.81 -1.99
C GLU A 40 17.63 24.35 -2.28
N PHE A 41 17.00 24.87 -3.33
CA PHE A 41 15.66 24.47 -3.76
C PHE A 41 15.64 23.00 -4.20
N GLU A 42 16.61 22.56 -5.00
CA GLU A 42 16.75 21.15 -5.39
C GLU A 42 16.94 20.23 -4.18
N THR A 43 17.70 20.67 -3.18
CA THR A 43 17.91 19.91 -1.94
C THR A 43 16.62 19.76 -1.15
N GLU A 44 15.84 20.84 -1.04
CA GLU A 44 14.55 20.85 -0.35
C GLU A 44 13.50 19.98 -1.07
N GLU A 45 13.39 20.10 -2.40
CA GLU A 45 12.49 19.27 -3.22
C GLU A 45 12.83 17.78 -3.09
N LYS A 46 14.13 17.44 -3.11
CA LYS A 46 14.59 16.07 -2.89
C LYS A 46 14.21 15.56 -1.50
N TRP A 47 14.33 16.37 -0.46
CA TRP A 47 13.91 15.98 0.88
C TRP A 47 12.40 15.73 0.96
N LEU A 48 11.59 16.52 0.25
CA LEU A 48 10.15 16.31 0.15
C LEU A 48 9.84 14.99 -0.58
N GLU A 49 10.51 14.70 -1.70
CA GLU A 49 10.37 13.44 -2.44
C GLU A 49 10.65 12.24 -1.52
N GLU A 50 11.78 12.25 -0.81
CA GLU A 50 12.16 11.19 0.14
C GLU A 50 11.12 11.03 1.27
N SER A 51 10.55 12.14 1.75
CA SER A 51 9.51 12.13 2.78
C SER A 51 8.19 11.53 2.27
N GLN A 52 7.81 11.83 1.03
CA GLN A 52 6.63 11.26 0.38
C GLN A 52 6.80 9.77 0.11
N ASP A 53 7.98 9.35 -0.34
CA ASP A 53 8.32 7.94 -0.56
C ASP A 53 8.31 7.13 0.74
N ALA A 54 8.86 7.68 1.82
CA ALA A 54 8.81 7.05 3.15
C ALA A 54 7.36 6.86 3.63
N TYR A 55 6.50 7.86 3.43
CA TYR A 55 5.08 7.74 3.73
C TYR A 55 4.40 6.68 2.87
N LEU A 56 4.68 6.62 1.56
CA LEU A 56 4.10 5.64 0.67
C LEU A 56 4.45 4.20 1.10
N GLN A 57 5.71 3.96 1.46
CA GLN A 57 6.15 2.67 2.00
C GLN A 57 5.41 2.32 3.30
N LEU A 58 5.27 3.29 4.22
CA LEU A 58 4.52 3.12 5.45
C LEU A 58 3.03 2.81 5.17
N GLU A 59 2.41 3.51 4.22
CA GLU A 59 1.01 3.32 3.85
C GLU A 59 0.78 1.93 3.25
N CYS A 60 1.62 1.51 2.31
CA CYS A 60 1.56 0.17 1.72
C CYS A 60 1.71 -0.93 2.78
N THR A 61 2.79 -0.88 3.57
CA THR A 61 3.05 -1.90 4.61
C THR A 61 1.95 -1.94 5.67
N THR A 62 1.41 -0.79 6.06
CA THR A 62 0.31 -0.71 7.02
C THR A 62 -1.00 -1.24 6.42
N ASN A 63 -1.27 -0.95 5.15
CA ASN A 63 -2.45 -1.45 4.44
C ASN A 63 -2.40 -2.97 4.28
N ASP A 64 -1.25 -3.52 3.89
CA ASP A 64 -1.05 -4.96 3.78
C ASP A 64 -1.30 -5.65 5.12
N TYR A 65 -0.77 -5.08 6.21
CA TYR A 65 -1.04 -5.58 7.56
C TYR A 65 -2.53 -5.57 7.90
N ILE A 66 -3.23 -4.45 7.64
CA ILE A 66 -4.67 -4.31 7.92
C ILE A 66 -5.49 -5.33 7.10
N ILE A 67 -5.20 -5.46 5.80
CA ILE A 67 -5.90 -6.38 4.90
C ILE A 67 -5.69 -7.82 5.37
N ASN A 68 -4.44 -8.23 5.60
CA ASN A 68 -4.11 -9.57 6.04
C ASN A 68 -4.78 -9.93 7.37
N LYS A 69 -4.84 -8.99 8.31
CA LYS A 69 -5.53 -9.22 9.59
C LYS A 69 -7.04 -9.29 9.46
N ASN A 70 -7.66 -8.47 8.61
CA ASN A 70 -9.09 -8.58 8.34
C ASN A 70 -9.43 -9.92 7.67
N MET A 71 -8.60 -10.41 6.74
CA MET A 71 -8.80 -11.72 6.09
C MET A 71 -8.68 -12.90 7.07
N GLN A 72 -7.74 -12.83 8.02
CA GLN A 72 -7.61 -13.84 9.09
C GLN A 72 -8.84 -13.86 10.00
N GLN A 73 -9.45 -12.72 10.28
CA GLN A 73 -10.69 -12.65 11.07
C GLN A 73 -11.90 -13.26 10.35
N THR A 74 -11.95 -13.20 9.01
CA THR A 74 -13.03 -13.81 8.22
C THR A 74 -12.92 -15.33 8.07
N LEU A 75 -11.72 -15.90 8.21
CA LEU A 75 -11.46 -17.34 8.05
C LEU A 75 -11.42 -18.13 9.37
N GLY A 76 -11.40 -17.44 10.52
CA GLY A 76 -11.31 -18.06 11.86
C GLY A 76 -12.66 -18.45 12.49
N GLY A 77 -13.77 -18.30 11.78
CA GLY A 77 -15.10 -18.72 12.25
C GLY A 77 -15.54 -20.02 11.58
N SER A 78 -15.54 -21.12 12.34
CA SER A 78 -16.21 -22.40 12.04
C SER A 78 -15.52 -23.36 11.06
N VAL A 79 -14.70 -24.28 11.58
CA VAL A 79 -14.73 -25.71 11.21
C VAL A 79 -14.39 -26.53 12.47
N GLU A 80 -15.42 -27.10 13.09
CA GLU A 80 -15.24 -28.25 13.99
C GLU A 80 -14.79 -29.46 13.17
N GLN A 81 -13.81 -30.18 13.71
CA GLN A 81 -13.30 -31.43 13.18
C GLN A 81 -14.40 -32.51 13.19
N PRO A 82 -14.39 -33.42 12.20
CA PRO A 82 -14.29 -34.83 12.60
C PRO A 82 -13.24 -35.60 11.78
N GLU A 83 -12.35 -36.26 12.52
CA GLU A 83 -11.83 -37.62 12.35
C GLU A 83 -11.79 -38.21 10.92
N ALA A 84 -10.55 -38.39 10.43
CA ALA A 84 -10.00 -39.42 9.55
C ALA A 84 -10.90 -40.18 8.54
N SER A 85 -10.52 -40.10 7.25
CA SER A 85 -10.39 -41.31 6.42
C SER A 85 -9.36 -41.12 5.29
N SER A 86 -8.30 -41.91 5.41
CA SER A 86 -7.39 -42.45 4.39
C SER A 86 -7.78 -42.28 2.90
N GLY A 87 -6.82 -41.89 2.05
CA GLY A 87 -7.01 -41.92 0.59
C GLY A 87 -5.96 -41.26 -0.31
N ASN A 88 -4.71 -41.74 -0.22
CA ASN A 88 -3.63 -41.78 -1.23
C ASN A 88 -3.70 -41.02 -2.60
N ASN A 89 -2.57 -40.35 -2.90
CA ASN A 89 -1.86 -40.16 -4.19
C ASN A 89 -2.44 -39.32 -5.36
N GLY A 90 -1.60 -38.39 -5.84
CA GLY A 90 -1.66 -37.84 -7.21
C GLY A 90 -0.77 -36.62 -7.42
N SER A 91 0.40 -36.85 -8.02
CA SER A 91 1.36 -35.97 -8.72
C SER A 91 0.73 -34.68 -9.32
N GLU A 92 1.41 -33.55 -9.52
CA GLU A 92 2.69 -33.39 -10.24
C GLU A 92 3.07 -31.89 -10.22
N ALA A 93 4.35 -31.60 -10.11
CA ALA A 93 4.88 -30.24 -10.18
C ALA A 93 4.84 -29.71 -11.63
N GLN A 94 4.40 -28.47 -11.84
CA GLN A 94 4.88 -27.66 -12.97
C GLN A 94 4.90 -26.17 -12.64
N THR A 95 6.10 -25.74 -12.28
CA THR A 95 6.61 -24.38 -12.34
C THR A 95 6.57 -23.87 -13.78
N LYS A 96 5.92 -22.74 -14.07
CA LYS A 96 6.49 -21.71 -14.97
C LYS A 96 6.01 -20.30 -14.60
N LEU A 97 7.03 -19.48 -14.48
CA LEU A 97 7.09 -18.10 -14.08
C LEU A 97 6.95 -17.20 -15.32
N ASN A 98 6.41 -16.01 -15.11
CA ASN A 98 6.91 -14.72 -15.59
C ASN A 98 6.44 -14.08 -16.93
N SER A 99 5.78 -12.94 -16.74
CA SER A 99 6.04 -11.59 -17.28
C SER A 99 5.27 -11.02 -18.50
N ARG A 100 4.74 -9.82 -18.24
CA ARG A 100 5.09 -8.53 -18.89
C ARG A 100 4.10 -7.92 -19.92
N LYS A 101 3.41 -6.91 -19.40
CA LYS A 101 3.19 -5.53 -19.90
C LYS A 101 2.44 -5.26 -21.22
N GLN A 102 1.49 -4.33 -21.04
CA GLN A 102 1.31 -3.04 -21.73
C GLN A 102 0.29 -2.90 -22.87
N SER A 103 -0.43 -1.77 -22.76
CA SER A 103 -0.91 -0.91 -23.85
C SER A 103 -2.06 -1.47 -24.70
N GLY A 104 -3.17 -0.77 -24.96
CA GLY A 104 -3.42 0.66 -24.85
C GLY A 104 -4.92 0.96 -24.97
N LYS A 105 -5.28 2.10 -24.40
CA LYS A 105 -6.62 2.69 -24.40
C LYS A 105 -6.93 3.18 -25.82
N LEU A 106 -7.70 2.41 -26.57
CA LEU A 106 -8.22 2.83 -27.88
C LEU A 106 -9.26 3.94 -27.67
N ARG A 107 -8.89 5.19 -27.97
CA ARG A 107 -9.86 6.27 -28.20
C ARG A 107 -10.48 6.01 -29.57
N GLN A 108 -11.75 5.62 -29.62
CA GLN A 108 -12.57 5.84 -30.80
C GLN A 108 -13.41 7.10 -30.54
N LEU A 109 -13.00 8.19 -31.18
CA LEU A 109 -13.82 9.37 -31.38
C LEU A 109 -15.00 8.95 -32.25
N ASN A 110 -16.21 9.10 -31.73
CA ASN A 110 -17.42 8.99 -32.53
C ASN A 110 -17.44 10.16 -33.52
N SER A 111 -17.34 9.79 -34.78
CA SER A 111 -17.79 10.54 -35.94
C SER A 111 -19.31 10.73 -35.90
N LYS A 112 -19.79 11.82 -36.54
CA LYS A 112 -21.20 12.20 -36.84
C LYS A 112 -21.81 13.04 -35.71
N LEU A 113 -22.21 14.30 -35.90
CA LEU A 113 -22.86 14.93 -37.05
C LEU A 113 -22.47 16.42 -37.10
#